data_AF-A0A392SG05-F1
#
_entry.id   AF-A0A392SG05-F1
#
_cell.length_a   1.000
_cell.length_b   1.000
_cell.length_c   1.000
_cell.angle_alpha   90.00
_cell.angle_beta   90.00
_cell.angle_gamma   90.00
#
_symmetry.space_group_name_H-M   'P 1'
#
loop_
_entity.id
_entity.type
_entity.pdbx_description
1 polymer ?
#
loop_
_entity_poly.entity_id
_entity_poly.type
_entity_poly.pdbx_seq_one_letter_code
_entity_poly.pdbx_strand_id
1 'polypeptide(L)' 'MSGSRTMPSTSAASSSSSSLSSSSSHSSKKGAKSKVENKLGEFFMNQIANDSSPAYGGGFRSANAAVNKYGLRCTLDHIR' A
#
# COMPACT_ATOMS: atom_id res chain seq x y z
N MET A 1 -24.50 41.64 29.33
CA MET A 1 -24.09 40.27 29.71
C MET A 1 -25.34 39.41 29.80
N SER A 2 -25.51 38.45 28.88
CA SER A 2 -26.26 37.22 29.15
C SER A 2 -25.95 36.23 28.02
N GLY A 3 -24.98 35.36 28.26
CA GLY A 3 -24.67 34.25 27.37
C GLY A 3 -25.48 33.03 27.79
N SER A 4 -26.46 32.65 26.98
CA SER A 4 -27.22 31.41 27.15
C SER A 4 -26.56 30.30 26.32
N ARG A 5 -25.97 29.36 27.05
CA ARG A 5 -25.48 28.07 26.55
C ARG A 5 -26.66 27.25 26.04
N THR A 6 -26.53 26.70 24.84
CA THR A 6 -27.35 25.55 24.43
C THR A 6 -26.45 24.54 23.73
N MET A 7 -26.02 23.53 24.48
CA MET A 7 -25.34 22.34 23.96
C MET A 7 -26.42 21.36 23.46
N PRO A 8 -26.46 20.98 22.18
CA PRO A 8 -27.28 19.86 21.77
C PRO A 8 -26.60 18.55 22.18
N SER A 9 -27.20 17.85 23.15
CA SER A 9 -26.96 16.43 23.37
C SER A 9 -27.76 15.66 22.31
N THR A 10 -27.08 15.00 21.37
CA THR A 10 -27.72 14.05 20.46
C THR A 10 -27.02 12.71 20.58
N SER A 11 -27.71 11.81 21.29
CA SER A 11 -27.42 10.38 21.39
C SER A 11 -27.53 9.67 20.04
N ALA A 12 -26.95 8.46 20.01
CA ALA A 12 -26.94 7.46 18.96
C ALA A 12 -25.79 7.59 17.94
N ALA A 13 -24.62 7.06 18.33
CA ALA A 13 -23.63 6.59 17.38
C ALA A 13 -24.22 5.38 16.62
N SER A 14 -24.88 5.66 15.49
CA SER A 14 -25.30 4.63 14.55
C SER A 14 -24.05 3.91 14.03
N SER A 15 -23.89 2.66 14.45
CA SER A 15 -22.85 1.77 13.94
C SER A 15 -23.22 1.38 12.51
N SER A 16 -22.85 2.23 11.55
CA SER A 16 -22.90 1.85 10.14
C SER A 16 -21.76 0.89 9.89
N SER A 17 -22.00 -0.40 10.15
CA SER A 17 -21.18 -1.48 9.64
C SER A 17 -21.26 -1.44 8.11
N SER A 18 -20.32 -0.72 7.50
CA SER A 18 -20.03 -0.85 6.08
C SER A 18 -19.55 -2.27 5.86
N SER A 19 -20.45 -3.13 5.39
CA SER A 19 -20.10 -4.40 4.78
C SER A 19 -19.21 -4.08 3.59
N LEU A 20 -17.88 -4.08 3.81
CA LEU A 20 -16.91 -3.92 2.75
C LEU A 20 -17.11 -5.11 1.82
N SER A 21 -17.59 -4.80 0.61
CA SER A 21 -17.72 -5.75 -0.48
C SER A 21 -16.43 -6.55 -0.59
N SER A 22 -16.52 -7.86 -0.37
CA SER A 22 -15.39 -8.76 -0.56
C SER A 22 -15.00 -8.68 -2.03
N SER A 23 -13.93 -7.95 -2.32
CA SER A 23 -13.34 -7.91 -3.65
C SER A 23 -12.91 -9.33 -3.98
N SER A 24 -13.70 -9.97 -4.84
CA SER A 24 -13.38 -11.27 -5.41
C SER A 24 -12.06 -11.08 -6.15
N SER A 25 -10.98 -11.63 -5.60
CA SER A 25 -9.67 -11.61 -6.23
C SER A 25 -9.72 -12.59 -7.38
N HIS A 26 -10.13 -12.12 -8.56
CA HIS A 26 -10.04 -12.90 -9.78
C HIS A 26 -8.55 -13.08 -10.08
N SER A 27 -8.00 -14.25 -9.74
CA SER A 27 -6.66 -14.63 -10.14
C SER A 27 -6.69 -14.90 -11.64
N SER A 28 -6.48 -13.86 -12.44
CA SER A 28 -6.16 -14.02 -13.85
C SER A 28 -4.86 -14.80 -13.90
N LYS A 29 -4.92 -16.05 -14.37
CA LYS A 29 -3.75 -16.88 -14.63
C LYS A 29 -2.84 -16.06 -15.53
N LYS A 30 -1.79 -15.46 -14.94
CA LYS A 30 -0.98 -14.45 -15.62
C LYS A 30 -0.38 -15.13 -16.85
N GLY A 31 -0.90 -14.79 -18.02
CA GLY A 31 -0.41 -15.32 -19.29
C GLY A 31 1.07 -15.00 -19.46
N ALA A 32 1.70 -15.62 -20.45
CA ALA A 32 3.07 -15.26 -20.81
C ALA A 32 3.14 -13.74 -21.05
N LYS A 33 3.91 -13.04 -20.22
CA LYS A 33 4.10 -11.59 -20.36
C LYS A 33 4.72 -11.31 -21.72
N SER A 34 4.21 -10.31 -22.43
CA SER A 34 4.79 -9.90 -23.70
C SER A 34 6.19 -9.29 -23.48
N LYS A 35 7.03 -9.30 -24.53
CA LYS A 35 8.35 -8.65 -24.49
C LYS A 35 8.25 -7.16 -24.12
N VAL A 36 7.19 -6.49 -24.59
CA VAL A 36 6.91 -5.08 -24.31
C VAL A 36 6.62 -4.86 -22.83
N GLU A 37 5.77 -5.71 -22.22
CA GLU A 37 5.45 -5.63 -20.78
C GLU A 37 6.68 -5.89 -19.91
N ASN A 38 7.55 -6.82 -20.30
CA ASN A 38 8.81 -7.05 -19.58
C ASN A 38 9.71 -5.81 -19.63
N LYS A 39 9.86 -5.19 -20.81
CA LYS A 39 10.66 -3.97 -20.96
C LYS A 39 10.06 -2.79 -20.19
N LEU A 40 8.75 -2.66 -20.18
CA LEU A 40 8.05 -1.64 -19.41
C LEU A 40 8.27 -1.84 -17.90
N GLY A 41 8.25 -3.09 -17.43
CA GLY A 41 8.58 -3.42 -16.04
C GLY A 41 10.01 -3.01 -15.66
N GLU A 42 11.00 -3.33 -16.50
CA GLU A 42 12.40 -2.91 -16.30
C GLU A 42 12.53 -1.39 -16.20
N PHE A 43 11.81 -0.64 -17.05
CA PHE A 43 11.83 0.82 -17.02
C PHE A 43 11.39 1.36 -15.65
N PHE A 44 10.26 0.88 -15.12
CA PHE A 44 9.80 1.31 -13.80
C PHE A 44 10.76 0.90 -12.68
N MET A 45 11.33 -0.30 -12.74
CA MET A 45 12.31 -0.74 -11.75
C MET A 45 13.54 0.18 -11.74
N ASN A 46 14.07 0.54 -12.91
CA ASN A 46 15.22 1.43 -13.02
C ASN A 46 14.90 2.84 -12.50
N GLN A 47 13.71 3.38 -12.78
CA GLN A 47 13.30 4.69 -12.30
C GLN A 47 13.21 4.74 -10.77
N ILE A 48 12.60 3.72 -10.15
CA ILE A 48 12.46 3.65 -8.69
C ILE A 48 13.83 3.43 -8.03
N ALA A 49 14.67 2.56 -8.59
CA ALA A 49 15.98 2.24 -8.02
C ALA A 49 16.91 3.47 -7.97
N ASN A 50 16.87 4.31 -9.01
CA ASN A 50 17.67 5.53 -9.12
C ASN A 50 17.01 6.77 -8.52
N ASP A 51 15.78 6.67 -8.01
CA ASP A 51 15.11 7.79 -7.36
C ASP A 51 15.90 8.20 -6.09
N SER A 52 16.18 9.50 -5.98
CA SER A 52 16.88 10.10 -4.83
C SER A 52 15.95 10.30 -3.62
N SER A 53 14.64 10.20 -3.82
CA SER A 53 13.63 10.29 -2.76
C SER A 53 13.86 9.23 -1.68
N PRO A 54 13.92 9.62 -0.39
CA PRO A 54 14.10 8.68 0.71
C PRO A 54 12.97 7.64 0.80
N ALA A 55 11.72 8.07 0.62
CA ALA A 55 10.56 7.18 0.72
C ALA A 55 10.41 6.29 -0.51
N TYR A 56 10.59 6.85 -1.71
CA TYR A 56 10.29 6.15 -2.95
C TYR A 56 11.47 5.31 -3.44
N GLY A 57 12.66 5.89 -3.54
CA GLY A 57 13.88 5.16 -3.92
C GLY A 57 14.57 4.49 -2.74
N GLY A 58 14.76 5.22 -1.63
CA GLY A 58 15.40 4.69 -0.43
C GLY A 58 14.63 3.50 0.17
N GLY A 59 13.32 3.63 0.33
CA GLY A 59 12.43 2.55 0.78
C GLY A 59 12.51 1.32 -0.11
N PHE A 60 12.47 1.50 -1.43
CA PHE A 60 12.62 0.39 -2.38
C PHE A 60 13.95 -0.33 -2.23
N ARG A 61 15.07 0.40 -2.16
CA ARG A 61 16.41 -0.20 -2.02
C ARG A 61 16.53 -1.01 -0.73
N SER A 62 16.07 -0.47 0.40
CA SER A 62 16.09 -1.15 1.70
C SER A 62 15.21 -2.41 1.69
N ALA A 63 13.98 -2.31 1.19
CA ALA A 63 13.07 -3.45 1.09
C ALA A 63 13.62 -4.53 0.15
N ASN A 64 14.12 -4.15 -1.03
CA ASN A 64 14.69 -5.08 -2.00
C ASN A 64 15.92 -5.82 -1.45
N ALA A 65 16.79 -5.12 -0.71
CA ALA A 65 17.91 -5.75 -0.02
C ALA A 65 17.44 -6.77 1.04
N ALA A 66 16.39 -6.43 1.79
CA ALA A 66 15.81 -7.35 2.77
C ALA A 66 15.13 -8.57 2.12
N VAL A 67 14.47 -8.41 0.96
CA VAL A 67 13.90 -9.52 0.18
C VAL A 67 15.01 -10.43 -0.36
N ASN A 68 16.10 -9.87 -0.86
CA ASN A 68 17.22 -10.68 -1.32
C ASN A 68 17.92 -11.44 -0.19
N LYS A 69 17.91 -10.89 1.03
CA LYS A 69 18.55 -11.52 2.20
C LYS A 69 17.67 -12.57 2.88
N TYR A 70 16.38 -12.29 3.06
CA TYR A 70 15.47 -13.12 3.88
C TYR A 70 14.38 -13.81 3.06
N GLY A 71 14.17 -13.40 1.81
CA GLY A 71 13.05 -13.85 0.99
C GLY A 71 11.75 -13.13 1.35
N LEU A 72 10.84 -13.04 0.38
CA LEU A 72 9.64 -12.18 0.44
C LEU A 72 8.78 -12.39 1.70
N ARG A 73 8.64 -13.64 2.16
CA ARG A 73 7.82 -13.96 3.35
C ARG A 73 8.48 -13.45 4.63
N CYS A 74 9.74 -13.82 4.83
CA CYS A 74 10.44 -13.48 6.07
C CYS A 74 10.81 -12.00 6.13
N THR A 75 10.97 -11.31 5.00
CA THR A 75 11.28 -9.88 5.00
C THR A 75 10.31 -9.03 5.82
N LEU A 76 9.02 -9.34 5.82
CA LEU A 76 8.03 -8.60 6.61
C LEU A 76 8.27 -8.71 8.11
N ASP A 77 8.82 -9.83 8.58
CA ASP A 77 9.16 -10.02 10.00
C ASP A 77 10.38 -9.18 10.43
N HIS A 78 11.20 -8.72 9.47
CA HIS A 78 12.47 -8.05 9.71
C HIS A 78 12.43 -6.54 9.41
N ILE A 79 11.35 -6.03 8.84
CA ILE A 79 11.14 -4.60 8.65
C ILE A 79 10.38 -4.08 9.87
N ARG A 80 10.92 -3.05 10.55
CA ARG A 80 10.32 -2.37 11.71
C ARG A 80 10.11 -0.90 11.41
#